data_AF-A0A917QNQ1-F1
#
_entry.id   AF-A0A917QNQ1-F1
#
_cell.length_a   1.000
_cell.length_b   1.000
_cell.length_c   1.000
_cell.angle_alpha   90.00
_cell.angle_beta   90.00
_cell.angle_gamma   90.00
#
_symmetry.space_group_name_H-M   'P 1'
#
loop_
_entity.id
_entity.type
_entity.pdbx_description
1 polymer ?
#
loop_
_entity_poly.entity_id
_entity_poly.type
_entity_poly.pdbx_seq_one_letter_code
_entity_poly.pdbx_strand_id
1 'polypeptide(L)'
;MGAGTSQSKGSAADGPEVPDSVLDLERVCKDGLGFSGMPAYDRTKKTVHPAILMNNPGDDWSQFEPPAGDFPKGWFLGYSDKPAAAELVVCVERTKATATGKVCDMETEDGKPLKISTYNTSYQLKVVEARTGKALHEYNGEAKSDECPVYIYTSEGEDKNKYYNEVWPKDYRKRVQPFIAP
;
A
#
# COMPACT_ATOMS: atom_id res chain seq x y z
N MET A 1 -56.59 -14.22 -9.80
CA MET A 1 -55.56 -15.27 -10.00
C MET A 1 -54.60 -14.73 -11.06
N GLY A 2 -53.30 -14.58 -10.88
CA GLY A 2 -52.42 -15.00 -9.79
C GLY A 2 -51.34 -13.95 -9.50
N ALA A 3 -50.80 -14.04 -8.30
CA ALA A 3 -49.70 -13.22 -7.81
C ALA A 3 -48.38 -13.67 -8.45
N GLY A 4 -47.65 -12.74 -9.05
CA GLY A 4 -46.26 -12.93 -9.45
C GLY A 4 -45.35 -12.74 -8.25
N THR A 5 -44.94 -13.84 -7.63
CA THR A 5 -43.89 -13.86 -6.61
C THR A 5 -42.54 -13.61 -7.28
N SER A 6 -42.01 -12.39 -7.14
CA SER A 6 -40.61 -12.11 -7.45
C SER A 6 -39.78 -12.69 -6.31
N GLN A 7 -39.23 -13.89 -6.51
CA GLN A 7 -38.27 -14.49 -5.58
C GLN A 7 -36.92 -13.80 -5.73
N SER A 8 -36.61 -12.92 -4.78
CA SER A 8 -35.26 -12.49 -4.47
C SER A 8 -34.39 -13.70 -4.12
N LYS A 9 -33.56 -14.15 -5.08
CA LYS A 9 -32.48 -15.11 -4.82
C LYS A 9 -31.30 -14.35 -4.19
N GLY A 10 -31.25 -14.35 -2.86
CA GLY A 10 -29.98 -14.28 -2.16
C GLY A 10 -29.25 -15.60 -2.38
N SER A 11 -28.15 -15.59 -3.13
CA SER A 11 -27.25 -16.75 -3.20
C SER A 11 -26.19 -16.61 -2.11
N ALA A 12 -26.40 -17.30 -1.00
CA ALA A 12 -25.31 -17.79 -0.16
C ALA A 12 -24.81 -19.08 -0.82
N ALA A 13 -23.84 -18.98 -1.73
CA ALA A 13 -23.34 -20.14 -2.48
C ALA A 13 -21.85 -20.07 -2.89
N ASP A 14 -21.04 -19.22 -2.26
CA ASP A 14 -19.59 -19.19 -2.51
C ASP A 14 -18.84 -19.53 -1.22
N GLY A 15 -17.77 -20.32 -1.34
CA GLY A 15 -16.88 -20.66 -0.23
C GLY A 15 -16.23 -19.43 0.41
N PRO A 16 -15.37 -19.61 1.42
CA PRO A 16 -14.72 -18.47 2.06
C PRO A 16 -13.89 -17.70 1.02
N GLU A 17 -14.20 -16.42 0.88
CA GLU A 17 -13.72 -15.54 -0.19
C GLU A 17 -12.21 -15.28 -0.08
N VAL A 18 -11.49 -15.33 -1.20
CA VAL A 18 -10.07 -15.00 -1.32
C VAL A 18 -9.86 -14.01 -2.47
N PRO A 19 -8.79 -13.21 -2.47
CA PRO A 19 -8.47 -12.33 -3.59
C PRO A 19 -8.08 -13.16 -4.83
N ASP A 20 -8.65 -12.82 -5.99
CA ASP A 20 -8.26 -13.36 -7.29
C ASP A 20 -6.96 -12.71 -7.79
N SER A 21 -6.76 -11.44 -7.44
CA SER A 21 -5.59 -10.64 -7.76
C SER A 21 -5.08 -9.86 -6.55
N VAL A 22 -3.82 -9.43 -6.57
CA VAL A 22 -3.28 -8.58 -5.50
C VAL A 22 -3.98 -7.22 -5.43
N LEU A 23 -4.52 -6.72 -6.55
CA LEU A 23 -5.23 -5.44 -6.58
C LEU A 23 -6.55 -5.52 -5.81
N ASP A 24 -7.15 -6.70 -5.65
CA ASP A 24 -8.37 -6.87 -4.86
C ASP A 24 -8.13 -6.52 -3.37
N LEU A 25 -6.87 -6.58 -2.91
CA LEU A 25 -6.46 -6.15 -1.56
C LEU A 25 -6.53 -4.63 -1.36
N GLU A 26 -6.74 -3.82 -2.41
CA GLU A 26 -7.05 -2.39 -2.26
C GLU A 26 -8.20 -2.18 -1.28
N ARG A 27 -9.26 -3.00 -1.36
CA ARG A 27 -10.45 -2.85 -0.51
C ARG A 27 -10.14 -3.02 0.98
N VAL A 28 -9.08 -3.77 1.32
CA VAL A 28 -8.60 -3.91 2.70
C VAL A 28 -8.07 -2.58 3.21
N CYS A 29 -7.35 -1.84 2.35
CA CYS A 29 -6.76 -0.55 2.69
C CYS A 29 -7.76 0.61 2.64
N LYS A 30 -8.60 0.62 1.61
CA LYS A 30 -9.56 1.69 1.32
C LYS A 30 -10.81 1.60 2.20
N ASP A 31 -11.42 0.41 2.24
CA ASP A 31 -12.75 0.22 2.81
C ASP A 31 -12.71 -0.53 4.15
N GLY A 32 -11.56 -1.09 4.53
CA GLY A 32 -11.43 -1.92 5.73
C GLY A 32 -12.19 -3.24 5.60
N LEU A 33 -12.31 -3.77 4.38
CA LEU A 33 -13.05 -4.99 4.08
C LEU A 33 -12.07 -6.16 3.83
N GLY A 34 -12.06 -7.14 4.72
CA GLY A 34 -11.22 -8.33 4.58
C GLY A 34 -11.77 -9.38 3.63
N PHE A 35 -11.03 -10.47 3.47
CA PHE A 35 -11.38 -11.65 2.68
C PHE A 35 -11.53 -12.86 3.61
N SER A 36 -12.75 -13.38 3.77
CA SER A 36 -13.07 -14.37 4.81
C SER A 36 -12.26 -15.69 4.75
N GLY A 37 -11.74 -16.04 3.57
CA GLY A 37 -10.88 -17.18 3.29
C GLY A 37 -9.39 -16.95 3.44
N MET A 38 -8.96 -15.74 3.78
CA MET A 38 -7.55 -15.49 4.11
C MET A 38 -7.17 -16.14 5.45
N PRO A 39 -5.88 -16.49 5.62
CA PRO A 39 -5.33 -16.89 6.91
C PRO A 39 -5.66 -15.89 8.03
N ALA A 40 -6.05 -16.40 9.19
CA ALA A 40 -6.29 -15.56 10.36
C ALA A 40 -4.96 -15.10 10.97
N TYR A 41 -4.88 -13.82 11.31
CA TYR A 41 -3.73 -13.29 12.03
C TYR A 41 -3.77 -13.73 13.49
N ASP A 42 -2.71 -14.39 13.95
CA ASP A 42 -2.58 -14.84 15.34
C ASP A 42 -1.22 -14.50 15.91
N ARG A 43 -1.12 -13.31 16.49
CA ARG A 43 0.10 -12.80 17.12
C ARG A 43 0.66 -13.67 18.24
N THR A 44 -0.10 -14.64 18.76
CA THR A 44 0.42 -15.57 19.78
C THR A 44 1.35 -16.62 19.17
N LYS A 45 1.25 -16.85 17.85
CA LYS A 45 2.22 -17.65 17.10
C LYS A 45 3.52 -16.87 17.00
N LYS A 46 4.61 -17.45 17.48
CA LYS A 46 5.97 -16.89 17.38
C LYS A 46 6.58 -17.18 16.02
N THR A 47 5.87 -16.83 14.96
CA THR A 47 6.23 -17.08 13.57
C THR A 47 6.16 -15.78 12.78
N VAL A 48 6.82 -15.74 11.63
CA VAL A 48 6.60 -14.63 10.71
C VAL A 48 5.14 -14.64 10.25
N HIS A 49 4.51 -13.47 10.22
CA HIS A 49 3.17 -13.26 9.69
C HIS A 49 3.27 -12.59 8.31
N PRO A 50 3.13 -13.36 7.20
CA PRO A 50 3.34 -12.81 5.86
C PRO A 50 2.37 -11.68 5.56
N ALA A 51 2.88 -10.59 4.99
CA ALA A 51 2.09 -9.43 4.63
C ALA A 51 2.20 -9.09 3.14
N ILE A 52 1.17 -8.46 2.59
CA ILE A 52 1.27 -7.71 1.33
C ILE A 52 1.41 -6.24 1.67
N LEU A 53 2.32 -5.54 0.99
CA LEU A 53 2.44 -4.09 1.09
C LEU A 53 1.70 -3.45 -0.09
N MET A 54 0.67 -2.68 0.22
CA MET A 54 -0.07 -1.87 -0.73
C MET A 54 0.33 -0.40 -0.53
N ASN A 55 0.62 0.28 -1.63
CA ASN A 55 0.95 1.70 -1.67
C ASN A 55 -0.09 2.43 -2.51
N ASN A 56 -0.59 3.55 -1.99
CA ASN A 56 -1.25 4.57 -2.79
C ASN A 56 -0.42 5.86 -2.73
N PRO A 57 0.37 6.16 -3.77
CA PRO A 57 1.17 7.36 -3.79
C PRO A 57 0.35 8.63 -4.01
N GLY A 58 -0.98 8.57 -4.13
CA GLY A 58 -1.90 9.69 -4.26
C GLY A 58 -2.90 9.59 -5.41
N ASP A 59 -2.89 8.47 -6.15
CA ASP A 59 -3.82 8.16 -7.23
C ASP A 59 -4.50 6.81 -6.90
N ASP A 60 -3.90 5.70 -7.33
CA ASP A 60 -4.43 4.35 -7.17
C ASP A 60 -3.59 3.47 -6.24
N TRP A 61 -4.25 2.45 -5.67
CA TRP A 61 -3.58 1.43 -4.86
C TRP A 61 -2.87 0.42 -5.75
N SER A 62 -1.65 0.06 -5.38
CA SER A 62 -0.86 -0.98 -6.05
C SER A 62 -0.01 -1.75 -5.06
N GLN A 63 0.39 -2.98 -5.41
CA GLN A 63 1.39 -3.70 -4.63
C GLN A 63 2.74 -3.02 -4.76
N PHE A 64 3.48 -2.95 -3.65
CA PHE A 64 4.88 -2.56 -3.65
C PHE A 64 5.70 -3.63 -2.93
N GLU A 65 6.68 -4.20 -3.63
CA GLU A 65 7.67 -5.07 -3.00
C GLU A 65 8.80 -4.21 -2.41
N PRO A 66 9.05 -4.24 -1.09
CA PRO A 66 10.14 -3.50 -0.50
C PRO A 66 11.49 -3.89 -1.13
N PRO A 67 12.41 -2.93 -1.33
CA PRO A 67 13.76 -3.23 -1.80
C PRO A 67 14.47 -4.30 -0.94
N ALA A 68 15.33 -5.09 -1.59
CA ALA A 68 16.08 -6.13 -0.91
C ALA A 68 16.92 -5.56 0.24
N GLY A 69 16.76 -6.13 1.44
CA GLY A 69 17.50 -5.73 2.65
C GLY A 69 16.75 -4.77 3.58
N ASP A 70 15.65 -4.15 3.13
CA ASP A 70 14.81 -3.32 4.01
C ASP A 70 14.03 -4.15 5.04
N PHE A 71 13.62 -5.35 4.65
CA PHE A 71 12.97 -6.35 5.50
C PHE A 71 13.57 -7.75 5.30
N PRO A 72 13.53 -8.63 6.33
CA PRO A 72 13.88 -10.03 6.16
C PRO A 72 12.98 -10.74 5.13
N LYS A 73 13.54 -11.73 4.43
CA LYS A 73 12.81 -12.52 3.44
C LYS A 73 11.60 -13.22 4.07
N GLY A 74 10.47 -13.21 3.35
CA GLY A 74 9.22 -13.85 3.78
C GLY A 74 8.34 -13.00 4.70
N TRP A 75 8.79 -11.81 5.10
CA TRP A 75 7.96 -10.84 5.82
C TRP A 75 6.91 -10.23 4.91
N PHE A 76 7.35 -9.77 3.74
CA PHE A 76 6.48 -9.31 2.67
C PHE A 76 6.47 -10.33 1.54
N LEU A 77 5.28 -10.64 1.05
CA LEU A 77 5.06 -11.42 -0.16
C LEU A 77 5.35 -10.53 -1.38
N GLY A 78 6.18 -11.04 -2.29
CA GLY A 78 6.62 -10.34 -3.49
C GLY A 78 5.62 -10.47 -4.64
N TYR A 79 5.99 -9.94 -5.82
CA TYR A 79 5.10 -9.95 -6.99
C TYR A 79 4.79 -11.35 -7.56
N SER A 80 5.62 -12.35 -7.24
CA SER A 80 5.42 -13.74 -7.68
C SER A 80 4.70 -14.62 -6.66
N ASP A 81 4.46 -14.10 -5.46
CA ASP A 81 3.80 -14.83 -4.39
C ASP A 81 2.26 -14.75 -4.51
N LYS A 82 1.57 -15.71 -3.91
CA LYS A 82 0.09 -15.73 -3.93
C LYS A 82 -0.45 -14.77 -2.88
N PRO A 83 -1.30 -13.78 -3.24
CA PRO A 83 -1.88 -12.84 -2.28
C PRO A 83 -2.72 -13.56 -1.22
N ALA A 84 -3.34 -14.69 -1.58
CA ALA A 84 -4.13 -15.53 -0.68
C ALA A 84 -3.35 -16.13 0.52
N ALA A 85 -2.02 -16.03 0.53
CA ALA A 85 -1.18 -16.47 1.65
C ALA A 85 -0.95 -15.39 2.71
N ALA A 86 -1.36 -14.14 2.47
CA ALA A 86 -1.14 -13.04 3.40
C ALA A 86 -2.04 -13.16 4.65
N GLU A 87 -1.46 -12.95 5.82
CA GLU A 87 -2.21 -12.75 7.07
C GLU A 87 -2.52 -11.25 7.28
N LEU A 88 -1.66 -10.39 6.76
CA LEU A 88 -1.71 -8.94 6.95
C LEU A 88 -1.65 -8.20 5.62
N VAL A 89 -2.26 -7.01 5.59
CA VAL A 89 -2.03 -6.00 4.56
C VAL A 89 -1.46 -4.76 5.24
N VAL A 90 -0.30 -4.31 4.76
CA VAL A 90 0.30 -3.05 5.17
C VAL A 90 -0.07 -2.02 4.12
N CYS A 91 -0.82 -1.00 4.53
CA CYS A 91 -1.32 0.05 3.65
C CYS A 91 -0.53 1.32 3.91
N VAL A 92 0.08 1.89 2.87
CA VAL A 92 0.76 3.19 2.94
C VAL A 92 0.12 4.12 1.92
N GLU A 93 -0.50 5.19 2.39
CA GLU A 93 -1.23 6.15 1.55
C GLU A 93 -0.67 7.55 1.73
N ARG A 94 -0.39 8.26 0.63
CA ARG A 94 -0.17 9.70 0.68
C ARG A 94 -1.48 10.41 0.97
N THR A 95 -1.55 11.09 2.11
CA THR A 95 -2.73 11.86 2.52
C THR A 95 -2.62 13.34 2.18
N LYS A 96 -1.39 13.86 2.07
CA LYS A 96 -1.13 15.26 1.75
C LYS A 96 0.26 15.46 1.14
N ALA A 97 0.37 16.44 0.26
CA ALA A 97 1.65 16.97 -0.19
C ALA A 97 1.80 18.45 0.24
N THR A 98 2.99 18.82 0.73
CA THR A 98 3.29 20.20 1.14
C THR A 98 4.56 20.68 0.43
N ALA A 99 4.47 21.78 -0.32
CA ALA A 99 5.62 22.34 -1.01
C ALA A 99 6.76 22.65 -0.02
N THR A 100 7.98 22.29 -0.38
CA THR A 100 9.18 22.61 0.42
C THR A 100 9.66 24.04 0.19
N GLY A 101 9.25 24.65 -0.93
CA GLY A 101 9.82 25.91 -1.44
C GLY A 101 11.14 25.72 -2.21
N LYS A 102 11.67 24.50 -2.28
CA LYS A 102 12.88 24.17 -3.04
C LYS A 102 12.54 23.89 -4.50
N VAL A 103 13.35 24.47 -5.38
CA VAL A 103 13.37 24.16 -6.81
C VAL A 103 14.72 23.54 -7.14
N CYS A 104 14.70 22.39 -7.80
CA CYS A 104 15.85 21.66 -8.27
C CYS A 104 16.05 21.90 -9.76
N ASP A 105 17.25 22.32 -10.14
CA ASP A 105 17.66 22.36 -11.54
C ASP A 105 18.15 20.96 -11.93
N MET A 106 17.47 20.37 -12.90
CA MET A 106 17.73 19.04 -13.45
C MET A 106 17.82 19.13 -14.98
N GLU A 107 18.13 18.01 -15.62
CA GLU A 107 18.12 17.89 -17.08
C GLU A 107 17.24 16.72 -17.49
N THR A 108 16.50 16.88 -18.59
CA THR A 108 15.81 15.75 -19.25
C THR A 108 16.85 14.79 -19.85
N GLU A 109 16.44 13.59 -20.25
CA GLU A 109 17.32 12.65 -20.98
C GLU A 109 17.93 13.28 -22.26
N ASP A 110 17.20 14.17 -22.96
CA ASP A 110 17.69 14.93 -24.12
C ASP A 110 18.69 16.07 -23.77
N GLY A 111 19.06 16.24 -22.50
CA GLY A 111 19.93 17.33 -22.03
C GLY A 111 19.27 18.71 -21.95
N LYS A 112 17.93 18.80 -21.95
CA LYS A 112 17.21 20.08 -21.81
C LYS A 112 17.07 20.44 -20.32
N PRO A 113 17.26 21.71 -19.93
CA PRO A 113 17.03 22.14 -18.56
C PRO A 113 15.59 21.87 -18.09
N LEU A 114 15.45 21.38 -16.87
CA LEU A 114 14.19 21.03 -16.22
C LEU A 114 14.19 21.58 -14.79
N LYS A 115 13.12 22.25 -14.38
CA LYS A 115 12.97 22.77 -13.01
C LYS A 115 11.93 21.99 -12.26
N ILE A 116 12.32 21.44 -11.11
CA ILE A 116 11.48 20.57 -10.31
C ILE A 116 11.21 21.20 -8.95
N SER A 117 9.94 21.46 -8.66
CA SER A 117 9.50 21.85 -7.32
C SER A 117 9.35 20.60 -6.44
N THR A 118 9.95 20.59 -5.26
CA THR A 118 9.85 19.43 -4.35
C THR A 118 8.76 19.59 -3.30
N TYR A 119 8.18 18.47 -2.88
CA TYR A 119 7.07 18.40 -1.92
C TYR A 119 7.38 17.36 -0.84
N ASN A 120 7.12 17.72 0.41
CA ASN A 120 7.06 16.75 1.50
C ASN A 120 5.74 15.98 1.45
N THR A 121 5.80 14.71 1.78
CA THR A 121 4.64 13.81 1.75
C THR A 121 4.20 13.50 3.16
N SER A 122 2.97 13.85 3.53
CA SER A 122 2.31 13.27 4.69
C SER A 122 1.64 11.95 4.26
N TYR A 123 1.76 10.93 5.09
CA TYR A 123 1.22 9.61 4.79
C TYR A 123 0.49 9.00 5.97
N GLN A 124 -0.47 8.12 5.67
CA GLN A 124 -1.08 7.23 6.63
C GLN A 124 -0.56 5.81 6.40
N LEU A 125 -0.08 5.19 7.48
CA LEU A 125 0.26 3.77 7.56
C LEU A 125 -0.88 3.05 8.29
N LYS A 126 -1.37 1.95 7.73
CA LYS A 126 -2.22 0.99 8.45
C LYS A 126 -1.62 -0.41 8.36
N VAL A 127 -1.69 -1.16 9.46
CA VAL A 127 -1.49 -2.61 9.45
C VAL A 127 -2.85 -3.24 9.68
N VAL A 128 -3.34 -4.00 8.71
CA VAL A 128 -4.71 -4.50 8.66
C VAL A 128 -4.69 -6.02 8.60
N GLU A 129 -5.55 -6.69 9.34
CA GLU A 129 -5.74 -8.13 9.19
C GLU A 129 -6.44 -8.42 7.86
N ALA A 130 -5.80 -9.20 6.98
CA ALA A 130 -6.32 -9.45 5.63
C ALA A 130 -7.67 -10.18 5.64
N ARG A 131 -7.89 -11.04 6.64
CA ARG A 131 -9.12 -11.83 6.75
C ARG A 131 -10.35 -11.02 7.11
N THR A 132 -10.19 -10.07 8.03
CA THR A 132 -11.32 -9.35 8.63
C THR A 132 -11.42 -7.91 8.15
N GLY A 133 -10.33 -7.33 7.63
CA GLY A 133 -10.23 -5.91 7.30
C GLY A 133 -10.04 -5.01 8.53
N LYS A 134 -9.88 -5.61 9.72
CA LYS A 134 -9.68 -4.87 10.96
C LYS A 134 -8.30 -4.23 11.00
N ALA A 135 -8.25 -2.91 11.18
CA ALA A 135 -7.01 -2.21 11.46
C ALA A 135 -6.45 -2.63 12.84
N LEU A 136 -5.22 -3.12 12.85
CA LEU A 136 -4.45 -3.49 14.05
C LEU A 136 -3.57 -2.33 14.51
N HIS A 137 -3.18 -1.46 13.57
CA HIS A 137 -2.37 -0.29 13.81
C HIS A 137 -2.68 0.79 12.79
N GLU A 138 -2.66 2.05 13.23
CA GLU A 138 -2.68 3.22 12.36
C GLU A 138 -1.63 4.23 12.83
N TYR A 139 -1.00 4.89 11.87
CA TYR A 139 -0.01 5.93 12.14
C TYR A 139 0.02 6.98 11.03
N ASN A 140 0.12 8.25 11.39
CA ASN A 140 0.36 9.34 10.45
C ASN A 140 1.81 9.78 10.53
N GLY A 141 2.50 9.82 9.39
CA GLY A 141 3.89 10.20 9.28
C GLY A 141 4.15 11.23 8.20
N GLU A 142 5.41 11.66 8.10
CA GLU A 142 5.88 12.56 7.06
C GLU A 142 7.18 12.02 6.47
N ALA A 143 7.27 11.94 5.14
CA ALA A 143 8.49 11.74 4.40
C ALA A 143 9.01 13.11 3.91
N LYS A 144 10.22 13.44 4.33
CA LYS A 144 10.89 14.70 4.04
C LYS A 144 12.26 14.44 3.46
N SER A 145 12.65 15.28 2.51
CA SER A 145 14.00 15.39 2.00
C SER A 145 14.26 16.84 1.61
N ASP A 146 15.44 17.32 1.95
CA ASP A 146 16.01 18.57 1.46
C ASP A 146 16.92 18.34 0.25
N GLU A 147 17.10 17.10 -0.20
CA GLU A 147 17.90 16.74 -1.38
C GLU A 147 17.09 16.88 -2.68
N CYS A 148 17.78 17.12 -3.80
CA CYS A 148 17.14 17.05 -5.11
C CYS A 148 17.10 15.60 -5.59
N PRO A 149 16.00 15.16 -6.23
CA PRO A 149 15.97 13.83 -6.82
C PRO A 149 17.05 13.69 -7.88
N VAL A 150 17.67 12.52 -7.96
CA VAL A 150 18.66 12.22 -9.01
C VAL A 150 17.96 11.84 -10.31
N TYR A 151 16.83 11.15 -10.20
CA TYR A 151 15.96 10.75 -11.30
C TYR A 151 14.50 10.98 -10.91
N ILE A 152 13.66 11.26 -11.90
CA ILE A 152 12.22 11.38 -11.72
C ILE A 152 11.57 10.52 -12.77
N TYR A 153 10.72 9.60 -12.32
CA TYR A 153 9.78 8.91 -13.18
C TYR A 153 8.44 9.63 -13.03
N THR A 154 7.87 10.07 -14.15
CA THR A 154 6.54 10.67 -14.18
C THR A 154 5.65 9.86 -15.09
N SER A 155 4.45 9.54 -14.62
CA SER A 155 3.43 8.87 -15.41
C SER A 155 2.74 9.85 -16.36
N GLU A 156 2.07 9.34 -17.39
CA GLU A 156 1.24 10.18 -18.26
C GLU A 156 0.13 10.86 -17.44
N GLY A 157 0.03 12.19 -17.52
CA GLY A 157 -0.94 12.98 -16.77
C GLY A 157 -0.40 13.60 -15.48
N GLU A 158 0.76 13.19 -14.99
CA GLU A 158 1.41 13.83 -13.84
C GLU A 158 2.10 15.15 -14.22
N ASP A 159 2.18 16.07 -13.25
CA ASP A 159 2.92 17.31 -13.41
C ASP A 159 4.42 17.03 -13.40
N LYS A 160 5.03 17.05 -14.59
CA LYS A 160 6.45 16.77 -14.84
C LYS A 160 7.41 17.70 -14.10
N ASN A 161 6.91 18.79 -13.53
CA ASN A 161 7.72 19.76 -12.78
C ASN A 161 7.58 19.60 -11.25
N LYS A 162 6.92 18.53 -10.77
CA LYS A 162 6.76 18.25 -9.35
C LYS A 162 7.43 16.94 -8.97
N TYR A 163 8.09 16.95 -7.82
CA TYR A 163 8.59 15.74 -7.18
C TYR A 163 8.08 15.64 -5.75
N TYR A 164 7.48 14.50 -5.43
CA TYR A 164 6.98 14.21 -4.09
C TYR A 164 7.96 13.29 -3.39
N ASN A 165 8.42 13.68 -2.20
CA ASN A 165 9.31 12.85 -1.40
C ASN A 165 8.62 11.52 -1.09
N GLU A 166 9.20 10.43 -1.56
CA GLU A 166 8.63 9.09 -1.45
C GLU A 166 8.69 8.58 -0.01
N VAL A 167 7.69 7.77 0.36
CA VAL A 167 7.64 7.08 1.66
C VAL A 167 8.39 5.76 1.51
N TRP A 168 9.53 5.64 2.19
CA TRP A 168 10.39 4.47 2.10
C TRP A 168 10.23 3.54 3.30
N PRO A 169 10.62 2.26 3.20
CA PRO A 169 10.61 1.32 4.33
C PRO A 169 11.25 1.86 5.61
N LYS A 170 12.34 2.64 5.50
CA LYS A 170 12.98 3.28 6.66
C LYS A 170 12.01 4.12 7.51
N ASP A 171 10.97 4.69 6.91
CA ASP A 171 10.03 5.60 7.56
C ASP A 171 8.99 4.85 8.41
N TYR A 172 8.64 3.62 8.04
CA TYR A 172 7.58 2.83 8.70
C TYR A 172 8.00 1.46 9.23
N ARG A 173 9.19 0.93 8.88
CA ARG A 173 9.60 -0.45 9.23
C ARG A 173 9.49 -0.79 10.71
N LYS A 174 9.87 0.14 11.59
CA LYS A 174 9.81 -0.05 13.06
C LYS A 174 8.37 -0.16 13.59
N ARG A 175 7.40 0.34 12.83
CA ARG A 175 5.97 0.33 13.16
C ARG A 175 5.28 -0.95 12.69
N VAL A 176 5.77 -1.50 11.58
CA VAL A 176 5.25 -2.75 11.01
C VAL A 176 5.87 -3.98 11.68
N GLN A 177 7.16 -3.93 12.00
CA GLN A 177 7.92 -5.03 12.59
C GLN A 177 7.21 -5.76 13.75
N PRO A 178 6.59 -5.08 14.74
CA PRO A 178 5.92 -5.76 15.86
C PRO A 178 4.74 -6.66 15.49
N PHE A 179 4.24 -6.56 14.26
CA PHE A 179 3.10 -7.33 13.75
C PHE A 179 3.53 -8.50 12.87
N ILE A 180 4.63 -8.34 12.12
CA ILE A 180 5.13 -9.32 11.15
C ILE A 180 6.19 -10.26 11.74
N ALA A 181 7.04 -9.74 12.63
CA ALA A 181 8.15 -10.52 13.18
C ALA A 181 7.69 -11.65 14.13
N PRO A 182 8.49 -12.72 14.29
CA PRO A 182 8.24 -13.79 15.26
C PRO A 182 8.19 -13.34 16.73
#